data_AF-J3GEF2-F1
#
_entry.id   AF-J3GEF2-F1
#
_cell.length_a   1.000
_cell.length_b   1.000
_cell.length_c   1.000
_cell.angle_alpha   90.00
_cell.angle_beta   90.00
_cell.angle_gamma   90.00
#
_symmetry.space_group_name_H-M   'P 1'
#
loop_
_entity.id
_entity.type
_entity.pdbx_description
1 polymer ?
#
loop_
_entity_poly.entity_id
_entity_poly.type
_entity_poly.pdbx_seq_one_letter_code
_entity_poly.pdbx_strand_id
1 'polypeptide(L)' 'MRVLVTGAQGQVGCELLQRAPHGFNVIGYNSRELDISDWANP' A
#
# COMPACT_ATOMS: atom_id res chain seq x y z
N MET A 1 -8.91 -6.15 10.01
CA MET A 1 -8.57 -6.60 8.64
C MET A 1 -7.19 -6.07 8.27
N ARG A 2 -6.34 -6.85 7.58
CA ARG A 2 -5.03 -6.37 7.11
C ARG A 2 -5.13 -5.94 5.66
N VAL A 3 -4.62 -4.76 5.34
CA VAL A 3 -4.68 -4.18 3.98
C VAL A 3 -3.30 -3.72 3.58
N LEU A 4 -2.90 -4.09 2.36
CA LEU A 4 -1.69 -3.59 1.72
C LEU A 4 -2.10 -2.57 0.65
N VAL A 5 -1.48 -1.39 0.67
CA VAL A 5 -1.66 -0.35 -0.35
C VAL A 5 -0.34 -0.21 -1.12
N THR A 6 -0.38 -0.49 -2.43
CA THR A 6 0.72 -0.18 -3.34
C THR A 6 0.53 1.22 -3.93
N GLY A 7 1.61 1.87 -4.36
CA GLY A 7 1.53 3.28 -4.78
C GLY A 7 1.22 4.23 -3.62
N ALA A 8 1.68 3.89 -2.40
CA ALA A 8 1.35 4.60 -1.17
C ALA A 8 1.73 6.10 -1.15
N GLN A 9 2.66 6.53 -2.00
CA GLN A 9 3.05 7.94 -2.15
C GLN A 9 2.26 8.70 -3.23
N GLY A 10 1.38 8.01 -3.96
CA GLY A 10 0.44 8.65 -4.88
C GLY A 10 -0.68 9.38 -4.14
N GLN A 11 -1.42 10.23 -4.85
CA GLN A 11 -2.49 11.05 -4.26
C GLN A 11 -3.50 10.22 -3.46
N VAL A 12 -3.98 9.13 -4.04
CA VAL A 12 -4.97 8.25 -3.40
C VAL A 12 -4.33 7.40 -2.31
N GLY A 13 -3.13 6.86 -2.54
CA GLY A 13 -2.42 6.04 -1.56
C GLY A 13 -2.17 6.77 -0.25
N CYS A 14 -1.75 8.04 -0.34
CA CYS A 14 -1.50 8.89 0.84
C CYS A 14 -2.78 9.08 1.67
N GLU A 15 -3.91 9.37 1.02
CA GLU A 15 -5.19 9.58 1.70
C GLU A 15 -5.73 8.30 2.35
N LEU A 16 -5.56 7.14 1.68
CA LEU A 16 -5.95 5.84 2.23
C LEU A 16 -5.17 5.49 3.51
N LEU A 17 -3.89 5.86 3.59
CA LEU A 17 -3.09 5.67 4.79
C LEU A 17 -3.51 6.60 5.93
N GLN A 18 -3.87 7.84 5.60
CA GLN A 18 -4.24 8.85 6.61
C GLN A 18 -5.65 8.65 7.17
N ARG A 19 -6.60 8.16 6.36
CA ARG A 19 -8.02 8.05 6.73
C ARG A 19 -8.52 6.61 6.84
N ALA A 20 -7.62 5.65 7.02
CA ALA A 20 -7.99 4.27 7.27
C ALA A 20 -8.97 4.18 8.46
N PRO A 21 -10.15 3.55 8.29
CA PRO A 21 -11.09 3.38 9.39
C PRO A 21 -10.49 2.53 10.52
N HIS A 22 -10.98 2.75 11.74
CA HIS A 22 -10.63 1.88 12.86
C HIS A 22 -10.95 0.41 12.56
N GLY A 23 -10.09 -0.50 13.00
CA GLY A 23 -10.19 -1.94 12.74
C GLY A 23 -9.47 -2.43 11.47
N PHE A 24 -8.95 -1.51 10.65
CA PHE A 24 -8.02 -1.82 9.57
C PHE A 24 -6.58 -1.59 10.02
N ASN A 25 -5.73 -2.59 9.80
CA ASN A 25 -4.28 -2.43 9.89
C ASN A 25 -3.74 -2.28 8.47
N VAL A 26 -3.44 -1.04 8.09
CA VAL A 26 -3.04 -0.67 6.72
C VAL A 26 -1.54 -0.44 6.69
N ILE A 27 -0.87 -1.08 5.72
CA ILE A 27 0.55 -0.90 5.43
C ILE A 27 0.67 -0.41 3.99
N GLY A 28 1.47 0.62 3.77
CA GLY A 28 1.70 1.20 2.44
C GLY A 28 3.12 0.93 1.94
N TYR A 29 3.24 0.60 0.66
CA TYR A 29 4.53 0.54 -0.04
C TYR A 29 4.51 1.40 -1.31
N ASN A 30 5.63 2.08 -1.56
CA ASN A 30 5.91 2.71 -2.84
C ASN A 30 6.67 1.73 -3.77
N SER A 31 6.85 2.11 -5.05
CA SER A 31 7.48 1.22 -6.05
C SER A 31 8.93 0.85 -5.77
N ARG A 32 9.64 1.58 -4.89
CA ARG A 32 10.99 1.19 -4.43
C ARG A 32 10.98 0.14 -3.32
N GLU A 33 9.86 0.01 -2.61
CA GLU A 33 9.71 -0.94 -1.49
C GLU A 33 9.02 -2.22 -1.95
N LEU A 34 8.05 -2.10 -2.86
CA LEU A 34 7.35 -3.20 -3.51
C LEU A 34 6.99 -2.79 -4.95
N ASP A 35 7.78 -3.24 -5.92
CA ASP A 35 7.48 -3.05 -7.33
C ASP A 35 6.46 -4.11 -7.78
N ILE A 36 5.26 -3.68 -8.16
CA ILE A 36 4.21 -4.58 -8.65
C ILE A 36 4.46 -5.09 -10.07
N SER A 37 5.47 -4.54 -10.76
CA SER A 37 5.92 -4.99 -12.08
C SER A 37 6.96 -6.12 -11.96
N ASP A 38 7.61 -6.22 -10.80
CA ASP A 38 8.59 -7.25 -10.50
C ASP A 38 7.88 -8.48 -9.93
N TRP A 39 7.62 -9.45 -10.81
CA TRP A 39 7.06 -10.72 -10.42
C TRP A 39 8.21 -11.72 -10.18
N ALA A 40 8.33 -12.23 -8.96
CA ALA A 40 9.21 -13.35 -8.69
C ALA A 40 8.59 -14.63 -9.24
N ASN A 41 9.26 -15.28 -10.20
CA ASN A 41 8.86 -16.61 -10.69
C ASN A 41 9.05 -17.65 -9.56
N PRO A 42 8.00 -18.35 -9.12
CA PRO A 42 8.09 -19.35 -8.05
C PRO A 42 8.90 -20.59 -8.44
#